data_AF-A0A3D6C240-F1
#
_entry.id   AF-A0A3D6C240-F1
#
_cell.length_a   1.000
_cell.length_b   1.000
_cell.length_c   1.000
_cell.angle_alpha   90.00
_cell.angle_beta   90.00
_cell.angle_gamma   90.00
#
_symmetry.space_group_name_H-M   'P 1'
#
loop_
_entity.id
_entity.type
_entity.pdbx_description
1 polymer ?
#
loop_
_entity_poly.entity_id
_entity_poly.type
_entity_poly.pdbx_seq_one_letter_code
_entity_poly.pdbx_strand_id
1 'polypeptide(L)'
;LEEDTVYLYVKYGVRFVEASAYLQMTQALVRYRLSGLKRDHRGKVVCTRHVLGKCSRPEIAEQFMSPAPDRIIQKLLDKGAITPEQAQMAAEVPMASEICVEADSGGHTDMGVPTVLLPAMGMLKERITAGYDYNEPVYMGLGGGIGTPEAAMAAFVMGADFILTGSINQCTVESGCSKTVKTMLQDINVQDTEYAPSGGMFETGAKVQVLRRGVFFPARAKKLHELYTYYDSLADIPEKTARQIQDRYFKRKFESVWDAQRDRLESEGRQDIVANAEASPKQKMALVFRWYFRRATDLAMDGDPGHTVDYQVHTGPALGAFNQWVRGTDLESWQNRHVDRIALKLLDETENLLRKTIKGFLR
;
A
#
# COMPACT_ATOMS: atom_id res chain seq x y z
N LEU A 1 -7.14 -17.23 2.49
CA LEU A 1 -6.09 -16.26 2.83
C LEU A 1 -6.60 -15.13 3.73
N GLU A 2 -7.51 -14.26 3.26
CA GLU A 2 -8.00 -13.13 4.09
C GLU A 2 -8.76 -13.61 5.34
N GLU A 3 -9.73 -14.51 5.18
CA GLU A 3 -10.47 -15.13 6.30
C GLU A 3 -9.55 -15.82 7.31
N ASP A 4 -8.54 -16.55 6.82
CA ASP A 4 -7.56 -17.24 7.69
C ASP A 4 -6.73 -16.23 8.48
N THR A 5 -6.37 -15.11 7.86
CA THR A 5 -5.62 -14.02 8.51
C THR A 5 -6.46 -13.36 9.59
N VAL A 6 -7.72 -13.01 9.29
CA VAL A 6 -8.65 -12.46 10.28
C VAL A 6 -8.90 -13.43 11.41
N TYR A 7 -9.03 -14.73 11.13
CA TYR A 7 -9.16 -15.75 12.16
C TYR A 7 -7.97 -15.72 13.13
N LEU A 8 -6.74 -15.64 12.61
CA LEU A 8 -5.54 -15.52 13.45
C LEU A 8 -5.55 -14.23 14.25
N TYR A 9 -5.90 -13.08 13.65
CA TYR A 9 -5.98 -11.81 14.36
C TYR A 9 -6.99 -11.84 15.52
N VAL A 10 -8.17 -12.42 15.30
CA VAL A 10 -9.18 -12.58 16.35
C VAL A 10 -8.67 -13.53 17.43
N LYS A 11 -8.09 -14.68 17.04
CA LYS A 11 -7.55 -15.70 17.96
C LYS A 11 -6.46 -15.16 18.87
N TYR A 12 -5.54 -14.37 18.33
CA TYR A 12 -4.41 -13.81 19.09
C TYR A 12 -4.69 -12.42 19.68
N GLY A 13 -5.92 -11.92 19.57
CA GLY A 13 -6.32 -10.65 20.18
C GLY A 13 -5.68 -9.41 19.54
N VAL A 14 -5.34 -9.45 18.26
CA VAL A 14 -4.84 -8.30 17.51
C VAL A 14 -5.93 -7.25 17.41
N ARG A 15 -5.68 -6.06 17.98
CA ARG A 15 -6.69 -5.01 18.15
C ARG A 15 -6.67 -3.91 17.09
N PHE A 16 -5.58 -3.77 16.35
CA PHE A 16 -5.40 -2.71 15.37
C PHE A 16 -4.97 -3.32 14.04
N VAL A 17 -5.66 -2.97 12.96
CA VAL A 17 -5.30 -3.38 11.60
C VAL A 17 -5.38 -2.19 10.65
N GLU A 18 -4.46 -2.15 9.69
CA GLU A 18 -4.55 -1.30 8.51
C GLU A 18 -5.19 -2.11 7.37
N ALA A 19 -6.34 -1.66 6.89
CA ALA A 19 -7.07 -2.28 5.78
C ALA A 19 -6.80 -1.50 4.49
N SER A 20 -5.90 -2.02 3.65
CA SER A 20 -5.47 -1.41 2.38
C SER A 20 -5.85 -2.25 1.16
N ALA A 21 -5.96 -1.61 -0.01
CA ALA A 21 -6.26 -2.25 -1.31
C ALA A 21 -7.63 -2.94 -1.40
N TYR A 22 -8.58 -2.54 -0.55
CA TYR A 22 -9.97 -3.02 -0.62
C TYR A 22 -10.73 -2.30 -1.74
N LEU A 23 -11.47 -3.07 -2.53
CA LEU A 23 -12.41 -2.54 -3.54
C LEU A 23 -13.86 -2.53 -3.02
N GLN A 24 -14.13 -3.31 -1.97
CA GLN A 24 -15.42 -3.40 -1.31
C GLN A 24 -15.24 -4.01 0.09
N MET A 25 -16.23 -3.84 0.97
CA MET A 25 -16.25 -4.53 2.26
C MET A 25 -16.36 -6.06 2.08
N THR A 26 -15.47 -6.79 2.75
CA THR A 26 -15.42 -8.26 2.72
C THR A 26 -16.08 -8.85 3.96
N GLN A 27 -16.48 -10.13 3.88
CA GLN A 27 -16.97 -10.87 5.06
C GLN A 27 -15.91 -10.92 6.17
N ALA A 28 -14.65 -11.12 5.81
CA ALA A 28 -13.54 -11.22 6.76
C ALA A 28 -13.33 -9.90 7.51
N LEU A 29 -13.25 -8.76 6.80
CA LEU A 29 -13.06 -7.46 7.42
C LEU A 29 -14.24 -7.06 8.31
N VAL A 30 -15.47 -7.30 7.86
CA VAL A 30 -16.68 -7.08 8.68
C VAL A 30 -16.65 -7.94 9.92
N ARG A 31 -16.32 -9.24 9.81
CA ARG A 31 -16.16 -10.13 10.96
C ARG A 31 -15.11 -9.62 11.94
N TYR A 32 -13.96 -9.18 11.45
CA TYR A 32 -12.90 -8.62 12.29
C TYR A 32 -13.45 -7.46 13.13
N ARG A 33 -14.07 -6.47 12.48
CA ARG A 33 -14.64 -5.28 13.14
C ARG A 33 -15.73 -5.66 14.14
N LEU A 34 -16.75 -6.40 13.72
CA LEU A 34 -17.93 -6.70 14.55
C LEU A 34 -17.62 -7.61 15.74
N SER A 35 -16.65 -8.53 15.61
CA SER A 35 -16.22 -9.39 16.73
C SER A 35 -15.64 -8.61 17.91
N GLY A 36 -15.26 -7.34 17.69
CA GLY A 36 -14.78 -6.41 18.72
C GLY A 36 -15.86 -5.62 19.45
N LEU A 37 -17.12 -5.70 19.02
CA LEU A 37 -18.21 -4.89 19.59
C LEU A 37 -18.71 -5.43 20.91
N LYS A 38 -18.89 -4.51 21.85
CA LYS A 38 -19.44 -4.74 23.20
C LYS A 38 -20.22 -3.51 23.64
N ARG A 39 -21.14 -3.66 24.60
CA ARG A 39 -21.67 -2.53 25.35
C ARG A 39 -20.83 -2.29 26.60
N ASP A 40 -20.55 -1.04 26.91
CA ASP A 40 -19.93 -0.64 28.16
C ASP A 40 -20.94 -0.65 29.33
N HIS A 41 -20.49 -0.28 30.53
CA HIS A 41 -21.32 -0.20 31.75
C HIS A 41 -22.46 0.83 31.66
N ARG A 42 -22.44 1.73 30.67
CA ARG A 42 -23.46 2.74 30.40
C ARG A 42 -24.36 2.36 29.22
N GLY A 43 -24.16 1.19 28.63
CA GLY A 43 -24.90 0.71 27.47
C GLY A 43 -24.40 1.24 26.12
N LYS A 44 -23.33 2.04 26.08
CA LYS A 44 -22.75 2.55 24.83
C LYS A 44 -21.97 1.48 24.10
N VAL A 45 -22.07 1.46 22.77
CA VAL A 45 -21.28 0.55 21.93
C VAL A 45 -19.83 1.01 21.91
N VAL A 46 -18.94 0.09 22.26
CA VAL A 46 -17.49 0.25 22.17
C VAL A 46 -16.92 -0.83 21.26
N CYS A 47 -15.94 -0.45 20.43
CA CYS A 47 -15.25 -1.39 19.56
C CYS A 47 -13.82 -1.61 20.04
N THR A 48 -13.50 -2.85 20.41
CA THR A 48 -12.14 -3.24 20.85
C THR A 48 -11.19 -3.56 19.70
N ARG A 49 -11.70 -3.58 18.45
CA ARG A 49 -10.96 -3.87 17.23
C ARG A 49 -11.06 -2.70 16.25
N HIS A 50 -9.96 -1.97 16.14
CA HIS A 50 -9.82 -0.77 15.35
C HIS A 50 -9.34 -1.11 13.94
N VAL A 51 -9.93 -0.42 12.97
CA VAL A 51 -9.59 -0.54 11.56
C VAL A 51 -9.20 0.84 11.09
N LEU A 52 -7.96 0.97 10.64
CA LEU A 52 -7.49 2.09 9.83
C LEU A 52 -7.77 1.74 8.36
N GLY A 53 -8.81 2.34 7.78
CA GLY A 53 -9.13 2.17 6.37
C GLY A 53 -8.22 3.04 5.49
N LYS A 54 -7.30 2.45 4.75
CA LYS A 54 -6.42 3.20 3.84
C LYS A 54 -6.94 3.12 2.41
N CYS A 55 -7.26 4.28 1.83
CA CYS A 55 -7.86 4.36 0.51
C CYS A 55 -7.58 5.68 -0.21
N SER A 56 -7.68 5.65 -1.54
CA SER A 56 -7.46 6.77 -2.46
C SER A 56 -8.75 7.24 -3.15
N ARG A 57 -9.84 6.47 -3.03
CA ARG A 57 -11.07 6.64 -3.83
C ARG A 57 -12.30 6.93 -2.95
N PRO A 58 -13.10 7.98 -3.25
CA PRO A 58 -14.26 8.38 -2.45
C PRO A 58 -15.24 7.24 -2.14
N GLU A 59 -15.56 6.41 -3.12
CA GLU A 59 -16.50 5.30 -2.98
C GLU A 59 -16.02 4.17 -2.05
N ILE A 60 -14.71 4.08 -1.80
CA ILE A 60 -14.12 3.16 -0.83
C ILE A 60 -14.12 3.80 0.56
N ALA A 61 -13.76 5.08 0.64
CA ALA A 61 -13.82 5.85 1.88
C ALA A 61 -15.25 5.86 2.45
N GLU A 62 -16.27 6.06 1.61
CA GLU A 62 -17.68 6.00 2.01
C GLU A 62 -18.03 4.66 2.66
N GLN A 63 -17.60 3.54 2.08
CA GLN A 63 -17.84 2.21 2.66
C GLN A 63 -17.18 2.00 4.01
N PHE A 64 -15.98 2.56 4.22
CA PHE A 64 -15.30 2.50 5.51
C PHE A 64 -15.95 3.40 6.56
N MET A 65 -16.46 4.56 6.15
CA MET A 65 -17.14 5.52 7.04
C MET A 65 -18.60 5.13 7.35
N SER A 66 -19.15 4.18 6.60
CA SER A 66 -20.50 3.66 6.81
C SER A 66 -20.51 2.43 7.75
N PRO A 67 -21.65 2.06 8.34
CA PRO A 67 -21.80 0.79 9.04
C PRO A 67 -21.60 -0.41 8.13
N ALA A 68 -21.41 -1.59 8.72
CA ALA A 68 -21.28 -2.83 7.97
C ALA A 68 -22.54 -3.12 7.12
N PRO A 69 -22.41 -3.61 5.86
CA PRO A 69 -23.58 -3.91 5.03
C PRO A 69 -24.43 -5.07 5.60
N ASP A 70 -25.74 -4.87 5.71
CA ASP A 70 -26.69 -5.86 6.26
C ASP A 70 -26.58 -7.25 5.62
N ARG A 71 -26.38 -7.30 4.30
CA ARG A 71 -26.19 -8.57 3.58
C ARG A 71 -24.99 -9.36 4.09
N ILE A 72 -23.92 -8.69 4.50
CA ILE A 72 -22.73 -9.32 5.05
C ILE A 72 -22.96 -9.71 6.51
N ILE A 73 -23.61 -8.83 7.29
CA ILE A 73 -23.99 -9.12 8.69
C ILE A 73 -24.83 -10.40 8.77
N GLN A 74 -25.88 -10.52 7.94
CA GLN A 74 -26.74 -11.69 7.93
C GLN A 74 -25.97 -12.97 7.62
N LYS A 75 -25.09 -12.94 6.60
CA LYS A 75 -24.24 -14.09 6.26
C LYS A 75 -23.30 -14.50 7.41
N LEU A 76 -22.83 -13.55 8.20
CA LEU A 76 -21.98 -13.82 9.35
C LEU A 76 -22.79 -14.39 10.52
N LEU A 77 -24.01 -13.90 10.74
CA LEU A 77 -24.95 -14.47 11.72
C LEU A 77 -25.31 -15.92 11.38
N ASP A 78 -25.69 -16.20 10.12
CA ASP A 78 -26.08 -17.54 9.67
C ASP A 78 -24.94 -18.56 9.86
N LYS A 79 -23.69 -18.10 9.80
CA LYS A 79 -22.48 -18.91 10.01
C LYS A 79 -22.04 -18.98 11.49
N GLY A 80 -22.73 -18.32 12.40
CA GLY A 80 -22.33 -18.19 13.81
C GLY A 80 -20.99 -17.46 14.01
N ALA A 81 -20.57 -16.65 13.02
CA ALA A 81 -19.29 -15.95 13.04
C ALA A 81 -19.33 -14.65 13.89
N ILE A 82 -20.54 -14.14 14.16
CA ILE A 82 -20.85 -13.03 15.08
C ILE A 82 -22.12 -13.37 15.87
N THR A 83 -22.33 -12.71 17.01
CA THR A 83 -23.56 -12.89 17.81
C THR A 83 -24.69 -11.95 17.36
N PRO A 84 -25.96 -12.25 17.69
CA PRO A 84 -27.08 -11.33 17.44
C PRO A 84 -26.86 -9.94 18.04
N GLU A 85 -26.27 -9.85 19.24
CA GLU A 85 -25.96 -8.58 19.88
C GLU A 85 -24.90 -7.79 19.09
N GLN A 86 -23.87 -8.47 18.57
CA GLN A 86 -22.86 -7.83 17.71
C GLN A 86 -23.46 -7.31 16.41
N ALA A 87 -24.39 -8.05 15.81
CA ALA A 87 -25.11 -7.61 14.62
C ALA A 87 -25.99 -6.38 14.90
N GLN A 88 -26.70 -6.34 16.04
CA GLN A 88 -27.49 -5.18 16.43
C GLN A 88 -26.63 -3.93 16.65
N MET A 89 -25.46 -4.08 17.31
CA MET A 89 -24.53 -2.98 17.55
C MET A 89 -23.84 -2.48 16.27
N ALA A 90 -23.87 -3.24 15.17
CA ALA A 90 -23.14 -2.93 13.95
C ALA A 90 -23.54 -1.60 13.31
N ALA A 91 -24.82 -1.20 13.44
CA ALA A 91 -25.35 0.05 12.90
C ALA A 91 -24.88 1.30 13.67
N GLU A 92 -24.40 1.13 14.91
CA GLU A 92 -23.99 2.22 15.81
C GLU A 92 -22.51 2.63 15.62
N VAL A 93 -21.78 1.99 14.70
CA VAL A 93 -20.35 2.24 14.47
C VAL A 93 -20.01 2.24 12.97
N PRO A 94 -18.98 3.01 12.56
CA PRO A 94 -18.43 2.89 11.23
C PRO A 94 -17.57 1.63 11.10
N MET A 95 -17.39 1.15 9.87
CA MET A 95 -16.49 0.04 9.54
C MET A 95 -15.03 0.34 9.94
N ALA A 96 -14.59 1.60 9.81
CA ALA A 96 -13.29 2.09 10.26
C ALA A 96 -13.43 3.34 11.13
N SER A 97 -12.64 3.41 12.21
CA SER A 97 -12.59 4.57 13.10
C SER A 97 -11.65 5.65 12.56
N GLU A 98 -10.64 5.22 11.79
CA GLU A 98 -9.65 6.08 11.18
C GLU A 98 -9.59 5.81 9.67
N ILE A 99 -9.57 6.88 8.87
CA ILE A 99 -9.40 6.80 7.42
C ILE A 99 -8.07 7.44 7.06
N CYS A 100 -7.17 6.68 6.43
CA CYS A 100 -5.98 7.25 5.82
C CYS A 100 -6.26 7.50 4.33
N VAL A 101 -6.35 8.77 3.96
CA VAL A 101 -6.39 9.19 2.55
C VAL A 101 -4.99 8.99 1.97
N GLU A 102 -4.83 8.07 1.04
CA GLU A 102 -3.55 7.79 0.39
C GLU A 102 -3.45 8.55 -0.94
N ALA A 103 -2.63 9.59 -0.94
CA ALA A 103 -2.25 10.34 -2.14
C ALA A 103 -1.12 9.63 -2.91
N ASP A 104 -0.35 10.35 -3.72
CA ASP A 104 0.81 9.77 -4.40
C ASP A 104 1.84 9.21 -3.41
N SER A 105 2.19 7.94 -3.57
CA SER A 105 2.94 7.14 -2.60
C SER A 105 3.87 6.15 -3.29
N GLY A 106 4.86 5.63 -2.54
CA GLY A 106 5.68 4.52 -2.99
C GLY A 106 4.89 3.21 -2.97
N GLY A 107 5.11 2.34 -3.97
CA GLY A 107 4.29 1.14 -4.15
C GLY A 107 3.00 1.44 -4.90
N HIS A 108 1.92 0.67 -4.68
CA HIS A 108 0.64 0.88 -5.37
C HIS A 108 0.09 2.26 -5.08
N THR A 109 -0.27 2.98 -6.15
CA THR A 109 -0.83 4.33 -6.02
C THR A 109 -1.68 4.68 -7.25
N ASP A 110 -2.74 5.45 -6.99
CA ASP A 110 -3.57 6.08 -8.03
C ASP A 110 -3.04 7.47 -8.42
N MET A 111 -1.86 7.86 -7.93
CA MET A 111 -1.22 9.15 -8.22
C MET A 111 -2.06 10.35 -7.76
N GLY A 112 -2.76 10.17 -6.62
CA GLY A 112 -3.65 11.18 -6.06
C GLY A 112 -2.88 12.43 -5.64
N VAL A 113 -3.43 13.62 -5.93
CA VAL A 113 -2.84 14.90 -5.50
C VAL A 113 -3.33 15.21 -4.09
N PRO A 114 -2.46 15.33 -3.07
CA PRO A 114 -2.88 15.44 -1.67
C PRO A 114 -3.74 16.70 -1.40
N THR A 115 -3.41 17.82 -2.05
CA THR A 115 -4.13 19.10 -1.91
C THR A 115 -5.52 19.12 -2.52
N VAL A 116 -5.85 18.12 -3.35
CA VAL A 116 -7.18 17.93 -3.93
C VAL A 116 -7.92 16.84 -3.19
N LEU A 117 -7.23 15.72 -2.92
CA LEU A 117 -7.85 14.51 -2.42
C LEU A 117 -8.28 14.65 -0.95
N LEU A 118 -7.43 15.19 -0.08
CA LEU A 118 -7.75 15.29 1.35
C LEU A 118 -8.96 16.21 1.61
N PRO A 119 -9.05 17.45 1.07
CA PRO A 119 -10.23 18.28 1.28
C PRO A 119 -11.53 17.65 0.73
N ALA A 120 -11.45 16.98 -0.43
CA ALA A 120 -12.60 16.29 -1.01
C ALA A 120 -13.10 15.14 -0.12
N MET A 121 -12.18 14.36 0.45
CA MET A 121 -12.48 13.30 1.41
C MET A 121 -13.03 13.89 2.72
N GLY A 122 -12.53 15.03 3.18
CA GLY A 122 -13.05 15.74 4.36
C GLY A 122 -14.52 16.14 4.18
N MET A 123 -14.86 16.74 3.03
CA MET A 123 -16.27 17.05 2.71
C MET A 123 -17.14 15.79 2.59
N LEU A 124 -16.59 14.67 2.10
CA LEU A 124 -17.30 13.40 2.08
C LEU A 124 -17.55 12.87 3.50
N LYS A 125 -16.54 12.93 4.37
CA LYS A 125 -16.65 12.56 5.79
C LYS A 125 -17.82 13.27 6.44
N GLU A 126 -17.86 14.60 6.34
CA GLU A 126 -18.93 15.42 6.92
C GLU A 126 -20.32 14.98 6.44
N ARG A 127 -20.49 14.77 5.13
CA ARG A 127 -21.78 14.33 4.55
C ARG A 127 -22.21 12.95 5.04
N ILE A 128 -21.28 11.99 5.08
CA ILE A 128 -21.60 10.61 5.48
C ILE A 128 -21.89 10.56 6.98
N THR A 129 -21.01 11.12 7.81
CA THR A 129 -21.15 11.04 9.26
C THR A 129 -22.32 11.87 9.79
N ALA A 130 -22.79 12.90 9.08
CA ALA A 130 -23.99 13.65 9.47
C ALA A 130 -25.27 12.79 9.50
N GLY A 131 -25.29 11.67 8.78
CA GLY A 131 -26.39 10.70 8.80
C GLY A 131 -26.34 9.70 9.97
N TYR A 132 -25.29 9.72 10.79
CA TYR A 132 -25.07 8.73 11.84
C TYR A 132 -24.77 9.40 13.18
N ASP A 133 -25.32 8.85 14.26
CA ASP A 133 -25.04 9.30 15.64
C ASP A 133 -23.92 8.43 16.24
N TYR A 134 -22.74 8.47 15.63
CA TYR A 134 -21.59 7.71 16.11
C TYR A 134 -21.11 8.25 17.47
N ASN A 135 -20.83 7.32 18.39
CA ASN A 135 -20.31 7.68 19.73
C ASN A 135 -18.95 8.38 19.69
N GLU A 136 -18.14 8.08 18.67
CA GLU A 136 -16.80 8.63 18.46
C GLU A 136 -16.70 9.19 17.04
N PRO A 137 -15.96 10.30 16.84
CA PRO A 137 -15.77 10.85 15.51
C PRO A 137 -14.94 9.90 14.63
N VAL A 138 -15.16 9.97 13.33
CA VAL A 138 -14.25 9.37 12.34
C VAL A 138 -13.05 10.30 12.16
N TYR A 139 -11.85 9.79 12.40
CA TYR A 139 -10.62 10.52 12.15
C TYR A 139 -10.16 10.34 10.70
N MET A 140 -9.61 11.38 10.11
CA MET A 140 -9.14 11.40 8.73
C MET A 140 -7.69 11.89 8.68
N GLY A 141 -6.79 11.03 8.24
CA GLY A 141 -5.39 11.35 8.06
C GLY A 141 -4.96 11.34 6.61
N LEU A 142 -3.71 11.76 6.38
CA LEU A 142 -3.07 11.78 5.06
C LEU A 142 -1.83 10.90 5.04
N GLY A 143 -1.72 10.06 4.00
CA GLY A 143 -0.50 9.38 3.60
C GLY A 143 -0.12 9.72 2.17
N GLY A 144 1.15 9.51 1.81
CA GLY A 144 1.69 9.83 0.49
C GLY A 144 2.28 11.24 0.41
N GLY A 145 3.51 11.35 -0.11
CA GLY A 145 4.23 12.62 -0.23
C GLY A 145 4.81 13.22 1.07
N ILE A 146 4.61 12.60 2.23
CA ILE A 146 5.04 13.14 3.52
C ILE A 146 6.45 12.63 3.88
N GLY A 147 7.45 13.49 3.74
CA GLY A 147 8.84 13.22 4.12
C GLY A 147 9.59 14.38 4.77
N THR A 148 8.95 15.55 4.92
CA THR A 148 9.57 16.74 5.53
C THR A 148 8.55 17.48 6.42
N PRO A 149 9.02 18.35 7.34
CA PRO A 149 8.16 19.16 8.19
C PRO A 149 7.16 20.03 7.41
N GLU A 150 7.55 20.56 6.24
CA GLU A 150 6.66 21.36 5.39
C GLU A 150 5.49 20.53 4.84
N ALA A 151 5.76 19.31 4.38
CA ALA A 151 4.74 18.41 3.86
C ALA A 151 3.78 17.94 4.96
N ALA A 152 4.32 17.63 6.14
CA ALA A 152 3.51 17.30 7.32
C ALA A 152 2.68 18.50 7.79
N MET A 153 3.26 19.70 7.86
CA MET A 153 2.52 20.93 8.19
C MET A 153 1.38 21.17 7.21
N ALA A 154 1.63 21.02 5.90
CA ALA A 154 0.60 21.17 4.88
C ALA A 154 -0.56 20.20 5.09
N ALA A 155 -0.28 18.93 5.44
CA ALA A 155 -1.31 17.94 5.75
C ALA A 155 -2.21 18.39 6.92
N PHE A 156 -1.59 18.82 8.03
CA PHE A 156 -2.34 19.29 9.21
C PHE A 156 -3.13 20.57 8.92
N VAL A 157 -2.56 21.53 8.19
CA VAL A 157 -3.27 22.77 7.79
C VAL A 157 -4.48 22.48 6.91
N MET A 158 -4.41 21.45 6.07
CA MET A 158 -5.54 20.98 5.26
C MET A 158 -6.61 20.21 6.06
N GLY A 159 -6.39 19.98 7.36
CA GLY A 159 -7.37 19.32 8.25
C GLY A 159 -7.14 17.83 8.48
N ALA A 160 -5.93 17.31 8.23
CA ALA A 160 -5.60 15.93 8.63
C ALA A 160 -5.53 15.81 10.15
N ASP A 161 -6.21 14.81 10.72
CA ASP A 161 -6.16 14.44 12.13
C ASP A 161 -4.84 13.70 12.49
N PHE A 162 -4.25 13.02 11.51
CA PHE A 162 -2.96 12.34 11.62
C PHE A 162 -2.24 12.26 10.26
N ILE A 163 -0.96 11.89 10.28
CA ILE A 163 -0.16 11.64 9.09
C ILE A 163 0.37 10.21 9.08
N LEU A 164 0.57 9.64 7.89
CA LEU A 164 1.16 8.31 7.70
C LEU A 164 2.38 8.40 6.79
N THR A 165 3.52 7.88 7.25
CA THR A 165 4.76 7.83 6.48
C THR A 165 5.07 6.41 6.01
N GLY A 166 5.76 6.28 4.88
CA GLY A 166 6.11 4.98 4.29
C GLY A 166 7.53 4.96 3.73
N SER A 167 7.76 5.68 2.63
CA SER A 167 9.06 5.66 1.92
C SER A 167 10.26 6.03 2.79
N ILE A 168 10.10 6.98 3.73
CA ILE A 168 11.18 7.36 4.66
C ILE A 168 11.51 6.22 5.65
N ASN A 169 10.50 5.45 6.06
CA ASN A 169 10.64 4.35 7.02
C ASN A 169 11.35 3.15 6.39
N GLN A 170 11.31 3.00 5.07
CA GLN A 170 12.05 1.94 4.37
C GLN A 170 13.57 2.13 4.46
N CYS A 171 14.03 3.38 4.59
CA CYS A 171 15.44 3.76 4.70
C CYS A 171 15.87 3.95 6.16
N THR A 172 15.49 3.02 7.05
CA THR A 172 15.88 3.01 8.47
C THR A 172 16.56 1.70 8.84
N VAL A 173 17.22 1.65 10.00
CA VAL A 173 17.86 0.42 10.47
C VAL A 173 16.86 -0.70 10.77
N GLU A 174 15.65 -0.38 11.23
CA GLU A 174 14.58 -1.35 11.58
C GLU A 174 13.89 -1.96 10.35
N SER A 175 13.95 -1.30 9.19
CA SER A 175 13.35 -1.80 7.95
C SER A 175 13.89 -3.18 7.55
N GLY A 176 13.01 -4.08 7.09
CA GLY A 176 13.37 -5.41 6.61
C GLY A 176 14.09 -5.44 5.25
N CYS A 177 14.35 -4.30 4.62
CA CYS A 177 15.07 -4.24 3.34
C CYS A 177 16.56 -4.60 3.48
N SER A 178 17.16 -5.04 2.37
CA SER A 178 18.61 -5.31 2.33
C SER A 178 19.43 -4.05 2.58
N LYS A 179 20.67 -4.23 3.10
CA LYS A 179 21.63 -3.13 3.26
C LYS A 179 21.92 -2.43 1.93
N THR A 180 22.00 -3.19 0.84
CA THR A 180 22.19 -2.66 -0.52
C THR A 180 21.07 -1.70 -0.90
N VAL A 181 19.80 -2.09 -0.68
CA VAL A 181 18.65 -1.22 -0.93
C VAL A 181 18.70 0.02 -0.04
N LYS A 182 18.96 -0.10 1.26
CA LYS A 182 19.04 1.06 2.16
C LYS A 182 20.14 2.05 1.75
N THR A 183 21.30 1.56 1.31
CA THR A 183 22.39 2.38 0.76
C THR A 183 21.98 3.07 -0.54
N MET A 184 21.22 2.41 -1.42
CA MET A 184 20.68 3.08 -2.61
C MET A 184 19.67 4.17 -2.24
N LEU A 185 18.79 3.88 -1.28
CA LEU A 185 17.69 4.74 -0.85
C LEU A 185 18.17 6.03 -0.15
N GLN A 186 19.26 6.01 0.60
CA GLN A 186 19.78 7.23 1.25
C GLN A 186 20.29 8.28 0.23
N ASP A 187 20.66 7.85 -0.98
CA ASP A 187 21.29 8.71 -1.98
C ASP A 187 20.30 9.27 -3.01
N ILE A 188 19.04 8.86 -2.98
CA ILE A 188 18.04 9.28 -3.97
C ILE A 188 17.60 10.72 -3.74
N ASN A 189 17.20 11.38 -4.81
CA ASN A 189 16.56 12.69 -4.80
C ASN A 189 15.08 12.60 -5.21
N VAL A 190 14.34 13.71 -5.14
CA VAL A 190 12.90 13.79 -5.43
C VAL A 190 12.53 13.21 -6.81
N GLN A 191 13.39 13.42 -7.81
CA GLN A 191 13.19 12.99 -9.20
C GLN A 191 13.68 11.57 -9.51
N ASP A 192 14.20 10.84 -8.52
CA ASP A 192 14.82 9.53 -8.70
C ASP A 192 13.81 8.37 -8.57
N THR A 193 12.51 8.66 -8.62
CA THR A 193 11.41 7.69 -8.66
C THR A 193 10.69 7.69 -10.01
N GLU A 194 9.98 6.60 -10.30
CA GLU A 194 9.17 6.50 -11.52
C GLU A 194 8.02 5.50 -11.35
N TYR A 195 6.94 5.70 -12.11
CA TYR A 195 5.85 4.73 -12.17
C TYR A 195 6.17 3.55 -13.08
N ALA A 196 5.92 2.34 -12.60
CA ALA A 196 6.05 1.09 -13.33
C ALA A 196 4.75 0.27 -13.24
N PRO A 197 4.50 -0.68 -14.14
CA PRO A 197 3.38 -1.63 -14.00
C PRO A 197 3.43 -2.40 -12.68
N SER A 198 2.27 -2.71 -12.11
CA SER A 198 2.11 -3.57 -10.94
C SER A 198 2.23 -5.05 -11.34
N GLY A 199 3.03 -5.85 -10.66
CA GLY A 199 3.08 -7.31 -10.89
C GLY A 199 1.82 -8.06 -10.41
N GLY A 200 1.10 -7.49 -9.44
CA GLY A 200 -0.12 -8.09 -8.87
C GLY A 200 -1.37 -7.83 -9.71
N MET A 201 -1.37 -6.74 -10.47
CA MET A 201 -2.46 -6.28 -11.35
C MET A 201 -1.87 -5.90 -12.71
N PHE A 202 -1.08 -6.82 -13.27
CA PHE A 202 -0.27 -6.57 -14.47
C PHE A 202 -1.15 -6.37 -15.70
N GLU A 203 -2.20 -7.19 -15.80
CA GLU A 203 -3.12 -7.26 -16.92
C GLU A 203 -4.01 -6.01 -17.02
N THR A 204 -4.34 -5.37 -15.89
CA THR A 204 -5.16 -4.16 -15.84
C THR A 204 -4.36 -2.87 -16.00
N GLY A 205 -3.03 -2.96 -16.07
CA GLY A 205 -2.14 -1.81 -16.23
C GLY A 205 -1.99 -0.93 -15.01
N ALA A 206 -2.43 -1.38 -13.83
CA ALA A 206 -2.24 -0.69 -12.56
C ALA A 206 -0.77 -0.34 -12.34
N LYS A 207 -0.52 0.79 -11.67
CA LYS A 207 0.83 1.33 -11.49
C LYS A 207 1.30 1.23 -10.05
N VAL A 208 2.62 1.15 -9.91
CA VAL A 208 3.33 1.29 -8.65
C VAL A 208 4.42 2.34 -8.84
N GLN A 209 4.72 3.11 -7.80
CA GLN A 209 5.86 4.01 -7.80
C GLN A 209 7.09 3.32 -7.20
N VAL A 210 8.20 3.39 -7.92
CA VAL A 210 9.43 2.64 -7.63
C VAL A 210 10.68 3.51 -7.80
N LEU A 211 11.78 3.05 -7.22
CA LEU A 211 13.11 3.59 -7.48
C LEU A 211 13.46 3.50 -8.97
N ARG A 212 13.98 4.60 -9.53
CA ARG A 212 14.52 4.68 -10.90
C ARG A 212 16.04 4.78 -10.92
N ARG A 213 16.65 5.51 -9.98
CA ARG A 213 18.10 5.74 -10.00
C ARG A 213 18.88 4.45 -9.76
N GLY A 214 19.86 4.19 -10.62
CA GLY A 214 20.77 3.06 -10.49
C GLY A 214 20.17 1.70 -10.88
N VAL A 215 18.93 1.65 -11.37
CA VAL A 215 18.24 0.41 -11.75
C VAL A 215 17.61 0.52 -13.14
N PHE A 216 17.42 -0.62 -13.79
CA PHE A 216 16.67 -0.74 -15.05
C PHE A 216 15.27 -1.31 -14.88
N PHE A 217 14.90 -1.74 -13.66
CA PHE A 217 13.59 -2.34 -13.39
C PHE A 217 12.40 -1.54 -13.97
N PRO A 218 12.25 -0.22 -13.75
CA PRO A 218 11.07 0.51 -14.24
C PRO A 218 10.94 0.47 -15.78
N ALA A 219 12.06 0.66 -16.49
CA ALA A 219 12.10 0.62 -17.95
C ALA A 219 11.82 -0.81 -18.47
N ARG A 220 12.40 -1.83 -17.83
CA ARG A 220 12.18 -3.25 -18.18
C ARG A 220 10.72 -3.65 -17.94
N ALA A 221 10.15 -3.28 -16.79
CA ALA A 221 8.76 -3.54 -16.44
C ALA A 221 7.78 -2.88 -17.43
N LYS A 222 8.00 -1.61 -17.78
CA LYS A 222 7.22 -0.92 -18.84
C LYS A 222 7.31 -1.67 -20.16
N LYS A 223 8.51 -2.07 -20.57
CA LYS A 223 8.69 -2.82 -21.82
C LYS A 223 7.92 -4.15 -21.83
N LEU A 224 7.95 -4.91 -20.74
CA LEU A 224 7.20 -6.16 -20.64
C LEU A 224 5.69 -5.92 -20.76
N HIS A 225 5.18 -4.86 -20.12
CA HIS A 225 3.76 -4.50 -20.24
C HIS A 225 3.39 -4.04 -21.65
N GLU A 226 4.21 -3.21 -22.30
CA GLU A 226 3.98 -2.82 -23.71
C GLU A 226 3.88 -4.04 -24.63
N LEU A 227 4.79 -5.01 -24.46
CA LEU A 227 4.78 -6.25 -25.23
C LEU A 227 3.54 -7.08 -24.93
N TYR A 228 3.13 -7.16 -23.65
CA TYR A 228 1.91 -7.83 -23.25
C TYR A 228 0.69 -7.22 -23.92
N THR A 229 0.61 -5.89 -24.00
CA THR A 229 -0.52 -5.21 -24.64
C THR A 229 -0.55 -5.40 -26.16
N TYR A 230 0.62 -5.48 -26.81
CA TYR A 230 0.74 -5.46 -28.26
C TYR A 230 0.69 -6.85 -28.92
N TYR A 231 1.19 -7.89 -28.25
CA TYR A 231 1.30 -9.24 -28.80
C TYR A 231 0.36 -10.22 -28.10
N ASP A 232 -0.16 -11.24 -28.78
CA ASP A 232 -1.11 -12.18 -28.17
C ASP A 232 -0.47 -13.42 -27.53
N SER A 233 0.80 -13.66 -27.83
CA SER A 233 1.59 -14.72 -27.24
C SER A 233 3.07 -14.37 -27.15
N LEU A 234 3.82 -15.16 -26.38
CA LEU A 234 5.29 -15.08 -26.35
C LEU A 234 5.93 -15.36 -27.72
N ALA A 235 5.27 -16.18 -28.56
CA ALA A 235 5.75 -16.57 -29.88
C ALA A 235 5.63 -15.43 -30.91
N ASP A 236 4.69 -14.51 -30.71
CA ASP A 236 4.47 -13.37 -31.61
C ASP A 236 5.49 -12.23 -31.38
N ILE A 237 6.25 -12.30 -30.28
CA ILE A 237 7.28 -11.30 -29.96
C ILE A 237 8.44 -11.44 -30.96
N PRO A 238 8.88 -10.34 -31.63
CA PRO A 238 9.99 -10.38 -32.56
C PRO A 238 11.24 -11.00 -31.93
N GLU A 239 11.88 -11.91 -32.65
CA GLU A 239 12.94 -12.77 -32.13
C GLU A 239 14.06 -11.98 -31.42
N LYS A 240 14.49 -10.85 -32.00
CA LYS A 240 15.51 -9.97 -31.41
C LYS A 240 15.08 -9.46 -30.03
N THR A 241 13.83 -9.05 -29.88
CA THR A 241 13.25 -8.57 -28.61
C THR A 241 13.08 -9.72 -27.63
N ALA A 242 12.61 -10.88 -28.07
CA ALA A 242 12.47 -12.07 -27.24
C ALA A 242 13.82 -12.53 -26.68
N ARG A 243 14.89 -12.55 -27.51
CA ARG A 243 16.26 -12.86 -27.07
C ARG A 243 16.76 -11.83 -26.06
N GLN A 244 16.53 -10.54 -26.28
CA GLN A 244 16.92 -9.49 -25.34
C GLN A 244 16.31 -9.72 -23.95
N ILE A 245 15.01 -10.03 -23.86
CA ILE A 245 14.34 -10.26 -22.57
C ILE A 245 14.95 -11.48 -21.88
N GLN A 246 15.08 -12.59 -22.60
CA GLN A 246 15.58 -13.85 -22.03
C GLN A 246 17.03 -13.71 -21.55
N ASP A 247 17.89 -13.07 -22.33
CA ASP A 247 19.32 -13.02 -22.04
C ASP A 247 19.70 -11.87 -21.10
N ARG A 248 18.97 -10.74 -21.13
CA ARG A 248 19.33 -9.52 -20.35
C ARG A 248 18.44 -9.28 -19.14
N TYR A 249 17.15 -9.61 -19.21
CA TYR A 249 16.20 -9.30 -18.13
C TYR A 249 16.03 -10.52 -17.25
N PHE A 250 15.64 -11.64 -17.86
CA PHE A 250 15.31 -12.86 -17.12
C PHE A 250 16.57 -13.67 -16.79
N LYS A 251 17.60 -13.54 -17.63
CA LYS A 251 18.78 -14.42 -17.64
C LYS A 251 18.35 -15.90 -17.68
N ARG A 252 17.23 -16.16 -18.35
CA ARG A 252 16.54 -17.46 -18.42
C ARG A 252 15.62 -17.50 -19.63
N LYS A 253 15.48 -18.68 -20.22
CA LYS A 253 14.55 -18.90 -21.34
C LYS A 253 13.10 -18.86 -20.88
N PHE A 254 12.19 -18.45 -21.77
CA PHE A 254 10.78 -18.30 -21.44
C PHE A 254 10.14 -19.62 -21.01
N GLU A 255 10.50 -20.73 -21.66
CA GLU A 255 10.03 -22.07 -21.35
C GLU A 255 10.40 -22.45 -19.91
N SER A 256 11.66 -22.24 -19.54
CA SER A 256 12.12 -22.54 -18.19
C SER A 256 11.50 -21.63 -17.12
N VAL A 257 11.18 -20.38 -17.45
CA VAL A 257 10.42 -19.48 -16.56
C VAL A 257 8.99 -19.99 -16.40
N TRP A 258 8.36 -20.43 -17.49
CA TRP A 258 7.02 -21.01 -17.45
C TRP A 258 6.98 -22.27 -16.60
N ASP A 259 7.90 -23.22 -16.80
CA ASP A 259 7.97 -24.45 -16.00
C ASP A 259 8.08 -24.13 -14.50
N ALA A 260 8.96 -23.20 -14.12
CA ALA A 260 9.09 -22.80 -12.72
C ALA A 260 7.83 -22.08 -12.17
N GLN A 261 7.08 -21.36 -13.01
CA GLN A 261 5.79 -20.80 -12.59
C GLN A 261 4.73 -21.88 -12.41
N ARG A 262 4.66 -22.85 -13.32
CA ARG A 262 3.76 -23.99 -13.22
C ARG A 262 4.00 -24.75 -11.92
N ASP A 263 5.24 -25.21 -11.70
CA ASP A 263 5.59 -26.03 -10.53
C ASP A 263 5.27 -25.30 -9.20
N ARG A 264 5.49 -23.98 -9.16
CA ARG A 264 5.12 -23.14 -8.00
C ARG A 264 3.61 -23.04 -7.82
N LEU A 265 2.85 -22.75 -8.88
CA LEU A 265 1.40 -22.63 -8.79
C LEU A 265 0.74 -23.96 -8.40
N GLU A 266 1.25 -25.08 -8.91
CA GLU A 266 0.79 -26.43 -8.53
C GLU A 266 1.09 -26.75 -7.06
N SER A 267 2.29 -26.41 -6.56
CA SER A 267 2.61 -26.61 -5.14
C SER A 267 1.81 -25.71 -4.19
N GLU A 268 1.31 -24.57 -4.68
CA GLU A 268 0.35 -23.70 -3.99
C GLU A 268 -1.12 -24.17 -4.14
N GLY A 269 -1.37 -25.28 -4.85
CA GLY A 269 -2.72 -25.81 -5.09
C GLY A 269 -3.55 -25.00 -6.08
N ARG A 270 -2.92 -24.19 -6.94
CA ARG A 270 -3.57 -23.30 -7.92
C ARG A 270 -3.54 -23.88 -9.34
N GLN A 271 -3.98 -25.13 -9.47
CA GLN A 271 -4.00 -25.89 -10.72
C GLN A 271 -4.93 -25.27 -11.79
N ASP A 272 -5.99 -24.58 -11.35
CA ASP A 272 -6.92 -23.85 -12.19
C ASP A 272 -6.22 -22.74 -12.99
N ILE A 273 -5.28 -22.02 -12.38
CA ILE A 273 -4.50 -20.96 -13.05
C ILE A 273 -3.58 -21.54 -14.11
N VAL A 274 -2.95 -22.69 -13.81
CA VAL A 274 -2.10 -23.40 -14.75
C VAL A 274 -2.90 -23.82 -15.98
N ALA A 275 -4.02 -24.52 -15.77
CA ALA A 275 -4.88 -24.99 -16.86
C ALA A 275 -5.38 -23.83 -17.75
N ASN A 276 -5.80 -22.72 -17.13
CA ASN A 276 -6.24 -21.53 -17.88
C ASN A 276 -5.11 -20.93 -18.72
N ALA A 277 -3.89 -20.84 -18.17
CA ALA A 277 -2.74 -20.33 -18.88
C ALA A 277 -2.26 -21.26 -20.00
N GLU A 278 -2.37 -22.58 -19.84
CA GLU A 278 -2.09 -23.53 -20.93
C GLU A 278 -3.11 -23.42 -22.08
N ALA A 279 -4.36 -23.11 -21.76
CA ALA A 279 -5.41 -22.85 -22.75
C ALA A 279 -5.34 -21.45 -23.40
N SER A 280 -4.60 -20.50 -22.80
CA SER A 280 -4.53 -19.11 -23.25
C SER A 280 -3.08 -18.61 -23.36
N PRO A 281 -2.51 -18.51 -24.58
CA PRO A 281 -1.16 -18.00 -24.81
C PRO A 281 -0.90 -16.61 -24.20
N LYS A 282 -1.94 -15.76 -24.17
CA LYS A 282 -1.90 -14.44 -23.55
C LYS A 282 -1.71 -14.51 -22.04
N GLN A 283 -2.46 -15.39 -21.36
CA GLN A 283 -2.33 -15.58 -19.92
C GLN A 283 -0.99 -16.23 -19.55
N LYS A 284 -0.52 -17.19 -20.34
CA LYS A 284 0.84 -17.74 -20.19
C LYS A 284 1.91 -16.64 -20.29
N MET A 285 1.80 -15.76 -21.28
CA MET A 285 2.69 -14.61 -21.41
C MET A 285 2.66 -13.70 -20.18
N ALA A 286 1.47 -13.37 -19.66
CA ALA A 286 1.33 -12.57 -18.44
C ALA A 286 2.05 -13.22 -17.25
N LEU A 287 1.85 -14.53 -17.01
CA LEU A 287 2.49 -15.25 -15.91
C LEU A 287 4.02 -15.28 -16.04
N VAL A 288 4.52 -15.50 -17.27
CA VAL A 288 5.96 -15.46 -17.56
C VAL A 288 6.55 -14.07 -17.30
N PHE A 289 5.84 -12.99 -17.64
CA PHE A 289 6.30 -11.63 -17.35
C PHE A 289 6.20 -11.29 -15.86
N ARG A 290 5.13 -11.70 -15.19
CA ARG A 290 4.93 -11.48 -13.75
C ARG A 290 5.99 -12.16 -12.88
N TRP A 291 6.61 -13.23 -13.36
CA TRP A 291 7.78 -13.82 -12.71
C TRP A 291 8.93 -12.82 -12.52
N TYR A 292 9.18 -11.95 -13.51
CA TYR A 292 10.24 -10.94 -13.41
C TYR A 292 10.00 -9.94 -12.27
N PHE A 293 8.76 -9.52 -12.05
CA PHE A 293 8.39 -8.62 -10.94
C PHE A 293 8.64 -9.26 -9.58
N ARG A 294 8.24 -10.53 -9.42
CA ARG A 294 8.53 -11.28 -8.19
C ARG A 294 10.03 -11.42 -7.97
N ARG A 295 10.76 -11.90 -8.99
CA ARG A 295 12.22 -12.02 -8.94
C ARG A 295 12.90 -10.69 -8.60
N ALA A 296 12.48 -9.59 -9.21
CA ALA A 296 13.02 -8.26 -8.97
C ALA A 296 12.82 -7.81 -7.51
N THR A 297 11.70 -8.18 -6.90
CA THR A 297 11.43 -7.94 -5.48
C THR A 297 12.31 -8.83 -4.60
N ASP A 298 12.40 -10.13 -4.89
CA ASP A 298 13.21 -11.08 -4.14
C ASP A 298 14.69 -10.68 -4.15
N LEU A 299 15.24 -10.32 -5.32
CA LEU A 299 16.62 -9.85 -5.47
C LEU A 299 16.91 -8.60 -4.63
N ALA A 300 15.96 -7.67 -4.54
CA ALA A 300 16.09 -6.46 -3.74
C ALA A 300 16.05 -6.75 -2.24
N MET A 301 15.19 -7.68 -1.81
CA MET A 301 15.08 -8.14 -0.42
C MET A 301 16.34 -8.90 0.02
N ASP A 302 16.87 -9.77 -0.83
CA ASP A 302 18.10 -10.53 -0.57
C ASP A 302 19.35 -9.65 -0.65
N GLY A 303 19.29 -8.54 -1.41
CA GLY A 303 20.43 -7.66 -1.61
C GLY A 303 21.51 -8.27 -2.51
N ASP A 304 21.13 -9.10 -3.49
CA ASP A 304 22.06 -9.73 -4.45
C ASP A 304 22.87 -8.69 -5.23
N PRO A 305 24.19 -8.57 -5.00
CA PRO A 305 25.01 -7.53 -5.61
C PRO A 305 25.21 -7.70 -7.13
N GLY A 306 25.02 -8.91 -7.67
CA GLY A 306 25.17 -9.21 -9.10
C GLY A 306 23.94 -8.82 -9.94
N HIS A 307 22.85 -8.39 -9.30
CA HIS A 307 21.57 -8.14 -9.92
C HIS A 307 20.92 -6.81 -9.48
N THR A 308 21.70 -5.88 -8.95
CA THR A 308 21.22 -4.55 -8.49
C THR A 308 20.39 -3.83 -9.54
N VAL A 309 20.77 -3.92 -10.82
CA VAL A 309 20.04 -3.29 -11.93
C VAL A 309 18.60 -3.81 -12.11
N ASP A 310 18.26 -4.95 -11.52
CA ASP A 310 16.94 -5.58 -11.61
C ASP A 310 16.08 -5.34 -10.37
N TYR A 311 16.57 -4.63 -9.36
CA TYR A 311 15.82 -4.45 -8.12
C TYR A 311 14.52 -3.70 -8.34
N GLN A 312 13.43 -4.29 -7.86
CA GLN A 312 12.17 -3.58 -7.64
C GLN A 312 12.15 -3.05 -6.21
N VAL A 313 12.30 -1.73 -6.05
CA VAL A 313 12.21 -1.06 -4.75
C VAL A 313 11.05 -0.08 -4.79
N HIS A 314 10.01 -0.35 -4.01
CA HIS A 314 8.85 0.55 -3.89
C HIS A 314 9.21 1.75 -3.01
N THR A 315 9.27 2.94 -3.60
CA THR A 315 9.56 4.18 -2.87
C THR A 315 9.02 5.38 -3.66
N GLY A 316 8.71 6.47 -2.97
CA GLY A 316 8.17 7.70 -3.55
C GLY A 316 9.05 8.92 -3.28
N PRO A 317 8.72 10.08 -3.86
CA PRO A 317 9.50 11.31 -3.78
C PRO A 317 9.66 11.84 -2.35
N ALA A 318 8.78 11.43 -1.43
CA ALA A 318 8.87 11.74 -0.01
C ALA A 318 10.25 11.39 0.59
N LEU A 319 10.83 10.26 0.18
CA LEU A 319 12.18 9.89 0.64
C LEU A 319 13.26 10.80 0.03
N GLY A 320 13.13 11.19 -1.24
CA GLY A 320 14.05 12.15 -1.85
C GLY A 320 14.02 13.51 -1.14
N ALA A 321 12.82 13.98 -0.77
CA ALA A 321 12.64 15.21 0.01
C ALA A 321 13.22 15.08 1.42
N PHE A 322 12.97 13.96 2.11
CA PHE A 322 13.59 13.64 3.39
C PHE A 322 15.12 13.68 3.31
N ASN A 323 15.71 13.05 2.29
CA ASN A 323 17.17 13.05 2.09
C ASN A 323 17.74 14.47 1.91
N GLN A 324 17.00 15.40 1.30
CA GLN A 324 17.41 16.80 1.22
C GLN A 324 17.31 17.50 2.59
N TRP A 325 16.24 17.24 3.33
CA TRP A 325 16.02 17.82 4.66
C TRP A 325 17.11 17.42 5.66
N VAL A 326 17.58 16.17 5.61
CA VAL A 326 18.61 15.65 6.54
C VAL A 326 20.04 15.74 6.03
N ARG A 327 20.27 16.33 4.85
CA ARG A 327 21.62 16.44 4.26
C ARG A 327 22.55 17.26 5.16
N GLY A 328 23.78 16.79 5.34
CA GLY A 328 24.79 17.41 6.19
C GLY A 328 24.57 17.18 7.69
N THR A 329 23.56 16.40 8.07
CA THR A 329 23.30 15.99 9.46
C THR A 329 23.79 14.57 9.71
N ASP A 330 23.76 14.13 10.97
CA ASP A 330 24.03 12.73 11.33
C ASP A 330 23.05 11.75 10.68
N LEU A 331 21.82 12.19 10.38
CA LEU A 331 20.79 11.39 9.72
C LEU A 331 21.00 11.20 8.20
N GLU A 332 22.04 11.80 7.61
CA GLU A 332 22.37 11.58 6.20
C GLU A 332 22.66 10.10 5.92
N SER A 333 23.38 9.44 6.82
CA SER A 333 23.63 7.99 6.78
C SER A 333 22.40 7.22 7.26
N TRP A 334 21.92 6.24 6.46
CA TRP A 334 20.77 5.42 6.87
C TRP A 334 21.01 4.63 8.15
N GLN A 335 22.27 4.36 8.49
CA GLN A 335 22.68 3.66 9.71
C GLN A 335 22.34 4.45 10.99
N ASN A 336 22.12 5.76 10.88
CA ASN A 336 21.68 6.62 11.99
C ASN A 336 20.18 6.89 11.98
N ARG A 337 19.45 6.41 10.95
CA ARG A 337 18.01 6.61 10.81
C ARG A 337 17.27 5.50 11.56
N HIS A 338 16.74 5.86 12.73
CA HIS A 338 15.81 5.04 13.49
C HIS A 338 14.38 5.51 13.27
N VAL A 339 13.46 4.57 12.99
CA VAL A 339 12.08 4.90 12.58
C VAL A 339 11.33 5.77 13.59
N ASP A 340 11.50 5.51 14.89
CA ASP A 340 10.93 6.28 15.98
C ASP A 340 11.53 7.69 16.06
N ARG A 341 12.86 7.81 15.94
CA ARG A 341 13.56 9.10 16.02
C ARG A 341 13.22 10.02 14.87
N ILE A 342 13.16 9.49 13.64
CA ILE A 342 12.79 10.31 12.48
C ILE A 342 11.32 10.75 12.56
N ALA A 343 10.44 9.94 13.13
CA ALA A 343 9.04 10.29 13.36
C ALA A 343 8.90 11.43 14.38
N LEU A 344 9.58 11.33 15.53
CA LEU A 344 9.57 12.39 16.54
C LEU A 344 10.16 13.69 16.01
N LYS A 345 11.34 13.63 15.36
CA LYS A 345 11.96 14.80 14.74
C LYS A 345 11.04 15.47 13.71
N LEU A 346 10.36 14.68 12.88
CA LEU A 346 9.42 15.19 11.89
C LEU A 346 8.27 15.95 12.57
N LEU A 347 7.67 15.40 13.62
CA LEU A 347 6.57 16.03 14.34
C LEU A 347 7.03 17.29 15.09
N ASP A 348 8.15 17.24 15.81
CA ASP A 348 8.70 18.38 16.55
C ASP A 348 9.03 19.56 15.62
N GLU A 349 9.66 19.30 14.49
CA GLU A 349 9.96 20.35 13.51
C GLU A 349 8.72 20.86 12.79
N THR A 350 7.72 19.99 12.57
CA THR A 350 6.43 20.40 12.01
C THR A 350 5.72 21.39 12.93
N GLU A 351 5.68 21.09 14.23
CA GLU A 351 5.09 21.98 15.24
C GLU A 351 5.81 23.33 15.27
N ASN A 352 7.14 23.31 15.31
CA ASN A 352 7.96 24.52 15.33
C ASN A 352 7.76 25.38 14.08
N LEU A 353 7.70 24.75 12.90
CA LEU A 353 7.45 25.41 11.63
C LEU A 353 6.06 26.05 11.61
N LEU A 354 5.03 25.32 12.07
CA LEU A 354 3.66 25.82 12.15
C LEU A 354 3.56 27.03 13.08
N ARG A 355 4.14 26.96 14.28
CA ARG A 355 4.17 28.07 15.24
C ARG A 355 4.87 29.30 14.68
N LYS A 356 5.99 29.12 13.99
CA LYS A 356 6.74 30.22 13.34
C LYS A 356 5.92 30.85 12.24
N THR A 357 5.25 30.04 11.42
CA THR A 357 4.44 30.49 10.28
C THR A 357 3.23 31.29 10.75
N ILE A 358 2.48 30.79 11.74
CA ILE A 358 1.32 31.50 12.32
C ILE A 358 1.76 32.84 12.93
N LYS A 359 2.85 32.86 13.70
CA LYS A 359 3.41 34.11 14.25
C LYS A 359 3.80 35.11 13.16
N GLY A 360 4.22 34.62 11.99
CA GLY A 360 4.54 35.45 10.83
C GLY A 360 3.30 36.11 10.20
N PHE A 361 2.15 35.42 10.17
CA PHE A 361 0.90 35.97 9.65
C PHE A 361 0.21 36.95 10.60
N LEU A 362 0.43 36.82 11.90
CA LEU A 362 -0.18 37.67 12.94
C LEU A 362 0.63 38.96 13.21
N ARG A 363 1.76 39.15 12.55
CA ARG A 363 2.55 40.39 12.56
C ARG A 363 2.23 41.20 11.32
#